data_AF-A0A7R9K732-F1
#
_entry.id   AF-A0A7R9K732-F1
#
_cell.length_a   1.000
_cell.length_b   1.000
_cell.length_c   1.000
_cell.angle_alpha   90.00
_cell.angle_beta   90.00
_cell.angle_gamma   90.00
#
_symmetry.space_group_name_H-M   'P 1'
#
loop_
_entity.id
_entity.type
_entity.pdbx_description
1 polymer ?
#
loop_
_entity_poly.entity_id
_entity_poly.type
_entity_poly.pdbx_seq_one_letter_code
_entity_poly.pdbx_strand_id
1 'polypeptide(L)'
;MLCGSCPSLPPLREPEEPEPRWSPLRDRCVPDHSHATMCGMCDSLYHETPDRGNGRGTSTPPNLIALLDFILFLVITMFDNCSYLIVIVHVAVVAVTKLREHWDETNSKVMQRKTQLDAMLSDSQRYEAKRQEVEAWLGRMETRLERMGAVGHTADVLEAQLREQKSYHAELHQYKHHIELFNQLTQKLIAVYQQDDTSRVKKMTETINQRYNNLNTSIINRGKLLHSAMNSLHNFDRSLDKFLAWLSEAESSMEGVESEADRLGTRRDQGALRQPTHQLKMAAKAGALGVLMRPNRWRWRLPTLITREHPYAALLKTLYKS
;
A
#
# COMPACT_ATOMS: atom_id res chain seq x y z
N MET A 1 22.04 8.76 -18.79
CA MET A 1 22.35 9.96 -17.96
C MET A 1 21.78 9.73 -16.57
N LEU A 2 22.67 9.74 -15.57
CA LEU A 2 22.43 9.92 -14.12
C LEU A 2 21.47 8.95 -13.42
N CYS A 3 22.02 7.83 -12.93
CA CYS A 3 21.44 7.07 -11.83
C CYS A 3 21.77 7.82 -10.52
N GLY A 4 20.80 8.57 -10.01
CA GLY A 4 20.94 9.39 -8.81
C GLY A 4 20.89 8.56 -7.52
N SER A 5 22.01 8.59 -6.79
CA SER A 5 22.11 8.57 -5.32
C SER A 5 21.35 7.48 -4.56
N CYS A 6 21.99 6.32 -4.42
CA CYS A 6 21.79 5.48 -3.23
C CYS A 6 22.25 6.28 -1.99
N PRO A 7 21.44 6.42 -0.93
CA PRO A 7 21.96 6.82 0.36
C PRO A 7 22.91 5.72 0.83
N SER A 8 24.17 6.09 1.05
CA SER A 8 25.18 5.26 1.69
C SER A 8 24.61 4.64 2.97
N LEU A 9 24.54 3.30 3.02
CA LEU A 9 24.27 2.60 4.27
C LEU A 9 25.27 3.11 5.31
N PRO A 10 24.83 3.49 6.53
CA PRO A 10 25.76 3.72 7.61
C PRO A 10 26.55 2.42 7.85
N PRO A 11 27.85 2.48 8.15
CA PRO A 11 28.62 1.30 8.49
C PRO A 11 27.89 0.59 9.64
N LEU A 12 27.69 -0.72 9.49
CA LEU A 12 27.20 -1.57 10.58
C LEU A 12 28.11 -1.31 11.77
N ARG A 13 27.59 -0.61 12.77
CA ARG A 13 28.24 -0.48 14.06
C ARG A 13 28.23 -1.89 14.63
N GLU A 14 29.39 -2.55 14.58
CA GLU A 14 29.61 -3.81 15.27
C GLU A 14 29.10 -3.61 16.71
N PRO A 15 28.26 -4.52 17.23
CA PRO A 15 27.99 -4.49 18.66
C PRO A 15 29.34 -4.61 19.35
N GLU A 16 29.70 -3.61 20.16
CA GLU A 16 30.83 -3.74 21.10
C GLU A 16 30.58 -5.01 21.90
N GLU A 17 31.27 -6.09 21.55
CA GLU A 17 31.39 -7.24 22.41
C GLU A 17 32.01 -6.73 23.72
N PRO A 18 31.35 -6.93 24.87
CA PRO A 18 32.03 -6.69 26.13
C PRO A 18 33.24 -7.63 26.14
N GLU A 19 34.45 -7.07 26.14
CA GLU A 19 35.66 -7.85 26.24
C GLU A 19 35.48 -8.93 27.32
N PRO A 20 35.86 -10.18 27.06
CA PRO A 20 35.86 -11.18 28.10
C PRO A 20 36.87 -10.73 29.14
N ARG A 21 36.37 -10.09 30.21
CA ARG A 21 37.11 -9.84 31.43
C ARG A 21 37.39 -11.21 32.04
N TRP A 22 38.46 -11.85 31.57
CA TRP A 22 39.10 -12.95 32.25
C TRP A 22 39.66 -12.39 33.55
N SER A 23 38.79 -12.26 34.55
CA SER A 23 39.23 -12.19 35.94
C SER A 23 40.11 -13.42 36.16
N PRO A 24 41.37 -13.26 36.59
CA PRO A 24 42.18 -14.41 36.96
C PRO A 24 41.41 -15.19 38.02
N LEU A 25 40.97 -16.41 37.70
CA LEU A 25 40.50 -17.40 38.67
C LEU A 25 41.71 -17.90 39.48
N ARG A 26 42.44 -16.98 40.12
CA ARG A 26 43.59 -17.29 40.97
C ARG A 26 43.24 -17.40 42.45
N ASP A 27 42.03 -17.00 42.88
CA ASP A 27 41.75 -16.85 44.32
C ASP A 27 40.44 -17.49 44.84
N ARG A 28 39.96 -18.61 44.29
CA ARG A 28 38.92 -19.43 44.95
C ARG A 28 39.16 -20.94 44.91
N CYS A 29 40.41 -21.36 45.08
CA CYS A 29 40.63 -22.64 45.75
C CYS A 29 40.49 -22.37 47.25
N VAL A 30 39.26 -22.49 47.76
CA VAL A 30 39.09 -22.82 49.18
C VAL A 30 39.82 -24.15 49.36
N PRO A 31 40.82 -24.25 50.25
CA PRO A 31 41.45 -25.54 50.54
C PRO A 31 40.35 -26.41 51.14
N ASP A 32 39.84 -27.35 50.36
CA ASP A 32 38.96 -28.37 50.90
C ASP A 32 39.77 -29.17 51.93
N HIS A 33 39.17 -29.41 53.08
CA HIS A 33 39.81 -29.90 54.30
C HIS A 33 40.44 -31.31 54.17
N SER A 34 40.36 -31.91 52.98
CA SER A 34 40.87 -33.24 52.63
C SER A 34 42.37 -33.29 52.33
N HIS A 35 43.00 -32.18 51.90
CA HIS A 35 44.46 -32.13 51.70
C HIS A 35 45.24 -32.00 53.03
N ALA A 36 44.63 -31.41 54.06
CA ALA A 36 45.25 -31.23 55.38
C ALA A 36 45.31 -32.54 56.19
N THR A 37 44.42 -33.50 55.94
CA THR A 37 44.38 -34.76 56.69
C THR A 37 45.48 -35.74 56.27
N MET A 38 45.89 -35.73 55.00
CA MET A 38 46.95 -36.63 54.50
C MET A 38 48.36 -36.15 54.89
N CYS A 39 48.60 -34.83 54.92
CA CYS A 39 49.90 -34.30 55.36
C CYS A 39 50.12 -34.47 56.87
N GLY A 40 49.06 -34.40 57.69
CA GLY A 40 49.12 -34.64 59.14
C GLY A 40 49.25 -36.11 59.55
N MET A 41 48.95 -37.06 58.66
CA MET A 41 49.14 -38.50 58.92
C MET A 41 50.58 -38.96 58.71
N CYS A 42 51.34 -38.30 57.83
CA CYS A 42 52.76 -38.62 57.63
C CYS A 42 53.66 -38.09 58.76
N ASP A 43 53.36 -36.93 59.35
CA ASP A 43 54.13 -36.37 60.48
C ASP A 43 53.94 -37.14 61.80
N SER A 44 52.83 -37.87 61.95
CA SER A 44 52.53 -38.62 63.18
C SER A 44 53.22 -40.00 63.23
N LEU A 45 53.81 -40.47 62.12
CA LEU A 45 54.52 -41.75 62.05
C LEU A 45 56.03 -41.66 62.35
N TYR A 46 56.58 -40.45 62.51
CA TYR A 46 58.02 -40.24 62.73
C TYR A 46 58.42 -39.79 64.15
N HIS A 47 57.47 -39.61 65.07
CA HIS A 47 57.78 -39.23 66.44
C HIS A 47 57.01 -40.05 67.48
N GLU A 48 57.60 -41.16 67.92
CA GLU A 48 57.80 -41.51 69.35
C GLU A 48 58.43 -42.91 69.46
N THR A 49 59.68 -42.97 69.94
CA THR A 49 60.20 -44.15 70.65
C THR A 49 60.51 -43.75 72.09
N PRO A 50 59.78 -44.29 73.08
CA PRO A 50 60.30 -44.43 74.43
C PRO A 50 60.77 -45.87 74.62
N ASP A 51 62.09 -46.05 74.70
CA ASP A 51 62.68 -47.31 75.13
C ASP A 51 62.75 -47.35 76.66
N ARG A 52 62.06 -48.32 77.27
CA ARG A 52 62.64 -49.12 78.35
C ARG A 52 61.96 -50.48 78.44
N GLY A 53 62.52 -51.40 77.64
CA GLY A 53 62.85 -52.78 78.01
C GLY A 53 61.72 -53.69 78.51
N ASN A 54 61.36 -54.70 77.70
CA ASN A 54 61.85 -56.07 77.89
C ASN A 54 61.10 -57.06 76.95
N GLY A 55 61.82 -57.62 75.98
CA GLY A 55 61.79 -59.07 75.69
C GLY A 55 60.60 -59.71 74.96
N ARG A 56 60.60 -59.66 73.62
CA ARG A 56 60.74 -60.81 72.69
C ARG A 56 60.44 -60.35 71.27
N GLY A 57 61.48 -59.87 70.59
CA GLY A 57 61.42 -59.37 69.21
C GLY A 57 61.45 -60.51 68.20
N THR A 58 60.42 -60.57 67.36
CA THR A 58 60.55 -61.06 65.99
C THR A 58 61.04 -59.88 65.17
N SER A 59 62.35 -59.76 64.97
CA SER A 59 62.95 -58.72 64.14
C SER A 59 62.62 -59.00 62.67
N THR A 60 61.66 -58.28 62.12
CA THR A 60 61.49 -58.18 60.67
C THR A 60 62.74 -57.52 60.07
N PRO A 61 63.29 -58.04 58.95
CA PRO A 61 64.52 -57.51 58.39
C PRO A 61 64.29 -56.08 57.86
N PRO A 62 65.20 -55.12 58.14
CA PRO A 62 65.04 -53.70 57.79
C PRO A 62 64.81 -53.44 56.28
N ASN A 63 65.23 -54.37 55.43
CA ASN A 63 65.03 -54.29 53.98
C ASN A 63 63.57 -54.50 53.55
N LEU A 64 62.73 -55.17 54.34
CA LEU A 64 61.34 -55.44 54.00
C LEU A 64 60.45 -54.21 54.25
N ILE A 65 60.72 -53.48 55.34
CA ILE A 65 59.99 -52.25 55.70
C ILE A 65 60.29 -51.15 54.67
N ALA A 66 61.57 -50.93 54.35
CA ALA A 66 61.95 -49.94 53.33
C ALA A 66 61.37 -50.24 51.93
N LEU A 67 61.25 -51.53 51.57
CA LEU A 67 60.65 -51.95 50.32
C LEU A 67 59.13 -51.74 50.30
N LEU A 68 58.45 -51.96 51.43
CA LEU A 68 57.03 -51.65 51.58
C LEU A 68 56.76 -50.14 51.56
N ASP A 69 57.60 -49.32 52.19
CA ASP A 69 57.50 -47.85 52.14
C ASP A 69 57.73 -47.30 50.73
N PHE A 70 58.70 -47.84 49.99
CA PHE A 70 58.94 -47.45 48.60
C PHE A 70 57.78 -47.84 47.68
N ILE A 71 57.23 -49.06 47.84
CA ILE A 71 56.03 -49.48 47.10
C ILE A 71 54.83 -48.59 47.47
N LEU A 72 54.64 -48.27 48.75
CA LEU A 72 53.57 -47.40 49.21
C LEU A 72 53.71 -45.98 48.62
N PHE A 73 54.92 -45.42 48.58
CA PHE A 73 55.20 -44.13 47.94
C PHE A 73 54.91 -44.15 46.43
N LEU A 74 55.33 -45.21 45.71
CA LEU A 74 55.02 -45.36 44.29
C LEU A 74 53.52 -45.52 44.03
N VAL A 75 52.81 -46.23 44.90
CA VAL A 75 51.36 -46.39 44.80
C VAL A 75 50.66 -45.06 45.05
N ILE A 76 51.00 -44.32 46.12
CA ILE A 76 50.42 -43.01 46.44
C ILE A 76 50.65 -42.02 45.29
N THR A 77 51.89 -41.89 44.82
CA THR A 77 52.23 -40.98 43.71
C THR A 77 51.56 -41.38 42.39
N MET A 78 51.39 -42.68 42.11
CA MET A 78 50.60 -43.15 40.96
C MET A 78 49.11 -42.78 41.10
N PHE A 79 48.53 -42.95 42.30
CA PHE A 79 47.15 -42.55 42.58
C PHE A 79 46.93 -41.04 42.46
N ASP A 80 47.87 -40.21 42.91
CA ASP A 80 47.81 -38.75 42.79
C ASP A 80 47.91 -38.27 41.33
N ASN A 81 48.83 -38.85 40.54
CA ASN A 81 48.94 -38.54 39.11
C ASN A 81 47.69 -38.93 38.33
N CYS A 82 47.11 -40.10 38.62
CA CYS A 82 45.85 -40.54 38.02
C CYS A 82 44.68 -39.63 38.44
N SER A 83 44.62 -39.21 39.71
CA SER A 83 43.60 -38.30 40.22
C SER A 83 43.70 -36.92 39.55
N TYR A 84 44.91 -36.38 39.40
CA TYR A 84 45.15 -35.12 38.71
C TYR A 84 44.75 -35.18 37.22
N LEU A 85 45.10 -36.27 36.54
CA LEU A 85 44.71 -36.49 35.15
C LEU A 85 43.18 -36.58 34.99
N ILE A 86 42.49 -37.27 35.91
CA ILE A 86 41.01 -37.37 35.91
C ILE A 86 40.39 -35.98 36.07
N VAL A 87 40.88 -35.15 37.00
CA VAL A 87 40.36 -33.79 37.22
C VAL A 87 40.58 -32.92 35.97
N ILE A 88 41.77 -32.96 35.34
CA ILE A 88 42.03 -32.23 34.09
C ILE A 88 41.10 -32.67 32.99
N VAL A 89 40.95 -33.98 32.77
CA VAL A 89 40.05 -34.52 31.74
C VAL A 89 38.62 -34.10 32.02
N HIS A 90 38.17 -34.16 33.28
CA HIS A 90 36.82 -33.74 33.65
C HIS A 90 36.59 -32.24 33.36
N VAL A 91 37.51 -31.38 33.79
CA VAL A 91 37.44 -29.93 33.52
C VAL A 91 37.46 -29.63 32.01
N ALA A 92 38.33 -30.30 31.26
CA ALA A 92 38.41 -30.14 29.80
C ALA A 92 37.11 -30.62 29.11
N VAL A 93 36.56 -31.76 29.52
CA VAL A 93 35.29 -32.26 29.02
C VAL A 93 34.17 -31.26 29.29
N VAL A 94 34.06 -30.76 30.53
CA VAL A 94 33.06 -29.74 30.90
C VAL A 94 33.21 -28.45 30.09
N ALA A 95 34.44 -27.99 29.85
CA ALA A 95 34.70 -26.81 29.02
C ALA A 95 34.29 -27.03 27.56
N VAL A 96 34.64 -28.19 26.99
CA VAL A 96 34.30 -28.56 25.61
C VAL A 96 32.79 -28.75 25.43
N THR A 97 32.09 -29.35 26.39
CA THR A 97 30.63 -29.49 26.32
C THR A 97 29.95 -28.13 26.38
N LYS A 98 30.40 -27.22 27.26
CA LYS A 98 29.84 -25.88 27.36
C LYS A 98 30.07 -25.06 26.08
N LEU A 99 31.26 -25.16 25.49
CA LEU A 99 31.56 -24.52 24.21
C LEU A 99 30.66 -25.07 23.09
N ARG A 100 30.44 -26.39 23.06
CA ARG A 100 29.53 -27.02 22.11
C ARG A 100 28.10 -26.51 22.27
N GLU A 101 27.59 -26.42 23.51
CA GLU A 101 26.26 -25.87 23.79
C GLU A 101 26.11 -24.42 23.29
N HIS A 102 27.09 -23.56 23.59
CA HIS A 102 27.10 -22.17 23.10
C HIS A 102 27.17 -22.08 21.57
N TRP A 103 27.97 -22.94 20.94
CA TRP A 103 28.04 -23.04 19.49
C TRP A 103 26.70 -23.45 18.88
N ASP A 104 26.07 -24.50 19.43
CA ASP A 104 24.80 -25.01 18.94
C ASP A 104 23.67 -23.98 19.12
N GLU A 105 23.65 -23.26 20.25
CA GLU A 105 22.71 -22.16 20.50
C GLU A 105 22.89 -21.01 19.50
N THR A 106 24.13 -20.59 19.29
CA THR A 106 24.46 -19.48 18.37
C THR A 106 24.12 -19.87 16.93
N ASN A 107 24.50 -21.06 16.51
CA ASN A 107 24.22 -21.58 15.18
C ASN A 107 22.70 -21.70 14.95
N SER A 108 21.94 -22.13 15.96
CA SER A 108 20.48 -22.18 15.91
C SER A 108 19.87 -20.78 15.70
N LYS A 109 20.30 -19.77 16.47
CA LYS A 109 19.86 -18.37 16.31
C LYS A 109 20.20 -17.80 14.93
N VAL A 110 21.40 -18.06 14.43
CA VAL A 110 21.83 -17.63 13.09
C VAL A 110 20.95 -18.26 12.02
N MET A 111 20.69 -19.56 12.10
CA MET A 111 19.86 -20.27 11.11
C MET A 111 18.40 -19.80 11.16
N GLN A 112 17.87 -19.53 12.35
CA GLN A 112 16.54 -18.94 12.51
C GLN A 112 16.47 -17.56 11.86
N ARG A 113 17.46 -16.68 12.11
CA ARG A 113 17.48 -15.34 11.52
C ARG A 113 17.62 -15.39 10.00
N LYS A 114 18.47 -16.29 9.47
CA LYS A 114 18.59 -16.53 8.03
C LYS A 114 17.24 -16.87 7.41
N THR A 115 16.53 -17.84 7.99
CA THR A 115 15.21 -18.27 7.51
C THR A 115 14.19 -17.12 7.53
N GLN A 116 14.20 -16.30 8.58
CA GLN A 116 13.35 -15.10 8.67
C GLN A 116 13.67 -14.08 7.57
N LEU A 117 14.95 -13.82 7.31
CA LEU A 117 15.39 -12.88 6.27
C LEU A 117 15.05 -13.39 4.86
N ASP A 118 15.21 -14.69 4.59
CA ASP A 118 14.85 -15.31 3.32
C ASP A 118 13.32 -15.21 3.07
N ALA A 119 12.52 -15.44 4.11
CA ALA A 119 11.06 -15.24 4.04
C ALA A 119 10.70 -13.76 3.81
N MET A 120 11.37 -12.83 4.50
CA MET A 120 11.15 -11.38 4.35
C MET A 120 11.48 -10.90 2.96
N LEU A 121 12.58 -11.38 2.38
CA LEU A 121 12.98 -11.07 1.01
C LEU A 121 11.90 -11.53 0.02
N SER A 122 11.44 -12.79 0.15
CA SER A 122 10.41 -13.35 -0.72
C SER A 122 9.09 -12.56 -0.64
N ASP A 123 8.62 -12.27 0.58
CA ASP A 123 7.38 -11.50 0.78
C ASP A 123 7.52 -10.06 0.28
N SER A 124 8.67 -9.42 0.49
CA SER A 124 8.96 -8.08 0.00
C SER A 124 8.99 -8.01 -1.53
N GLN A 125 9.57 -9.02 -2.20
CA GLN A 125 9.57 -9.12 -3.65
C GLN A 125 8.16 -9.28 -4.21
N ARG A 126 7.31 -10.11 -3.59
CA ARG A 126 5.91 -10.28 -3.99
C ARG A 126 5.11 -8.98 -3.85
N TYR A 127 5.28 -8.28 -2.73
CA TYR A 127 4.68 -6.95 -2.53
C TYR A 127 5.14 -5.97 -3.61
N GLU A 128 6.45 -5.90 -3.86
CA GLU A 128 7.04 -4.95 -4.78
C GLU A 128 6.60 -5.18 -6.23
N ALA A 129 6.56 -6.45 -6.68
CA ALA A 129 6.02 -6.81 -7.98
C ALA A 129 4.55 -6.38 -8.12
N LYS A 130 3.73 -6.64 -7.09
CA LYS A 130 2.32 -6.24 -7.12
C LYS A 130 2.14 -4.73 -7.08
N ARG A 131 2.97 -4.02 -6.30
CA ARG A 131 2.98 -2.56 -6.23
C ARG A 131 3.22 -1.94 -7.60
N GLN A 132 4.25 -2.40 -8.31
CA GLN A 132 4.58 -1.91 -9.65
C GLN A 132 3.45 -2.16 -10.67
N GLU A 133 2.84 -3.35 -10.61
CA GLU A 133 1.69 -3.68 -11.46
C GLU A 133 0.51 -2.72 -11.22
N VAL A 134 0.16 -2.49 -9.96
CA VAL A 134 -0.93 -1.59 -9.56
C VAL A 134 -0.61 -0.14 -9.92
N GLU A 135 0.61 0.34 -9.70
CA GLU A 135 1.02 1.70 -10.09
C GLU A 135 0.96 1.92 -11.59
N ALA A 136 1.41 0.94 -12.38
CA ALA A 136 1.32 1.00 -13.83
C ALA A 136 -0.13 1.04 -14.29
N TRP A 137 -1.02 0.25 -13.67
CA TRP A 137 -2.45 0.28 -13.98
C TRP A 137 -3.08 1.62 -13.59
N LEU A 138 -2.81 2.13 -12.38
CA LEU A 138 -3.30 3.42 -11.92
C LEU A 138 -2.87 4.54 -12.87
N GLY A 139 -1.60 4.59 -13.27
CA GLY A 139 -1.11 5.62 -14.19
C GLY A 139 -1.82 5.60 -15.55
N ARG A 140 -2.14 4.41 -16.08
CA ARG A 140 -2.94 4.29 -17.32
C ARG A 140 -4.36 4.80 -17.13
N MET A 141 -4.99 4.45 -16.01
CA MET A 141 -6.37 4.86 -15.71
C MET A 141 -6.47 6.37 -15.45
N GLU A 142 -5.54 6.94 -14.71
CA GLU A 142 -5.43 8.40 -14.50
C GLU A 142 -5.28 9.14 -15.83
N THR A 143 -4.35 8.69 -16.68
CA THR A 143 -4.16 9.27 -18.03
C THR A 143 -5.44 9.17 -18.87
N ARG A 144 -6.16 8.04 -18.79
CA ARG A 144 -7.43 7.85 -19.52
C ARG A 144 -8.50 8.80 -18.98
N LEU A 145 -8.61 8.97 -17.66
CA LEU A 145 -9.56 9.88 -17.04
C LEU A 145 -9.30 11.35 -17.44
N GLU A 146 -8.03 11.77 -17.48
CA GLU A 146 -7.64 13.11 -17.93
C GLU A 146 -8.06 13.37 -19.38
N ARG A 147 -7.99 12.36 -20.25
CA ARG A 147 -8.38 12.46 -21.67
C ARG A 147 -9.89 12.54 -21.89
N MET A 148 -10.72 12.16 -20.92
CA MET A 148 -12.18 12.17 -21.06
C MET A 148 -12.77 13.58 -21.23
N GLY A 149 -12.02 14.64 -20.89
CA GLY A 149 -12.40 16.03 -21.15
C GLY A 149 -13.71 16.49 -20.49
N ALA A 150 -14.20 17.65 -20.89
CA ALA A 150 -15.44 18.22 -20.36
C ALA A 150 -16.70 17.47 -20.86
N VAL A 151 -17.78 17.56 -20.09
CA VAL A 151 -19.09 17.00 -20.47
C VAL A 151 -19.63 17.73 -21.71
N GLY A 152 -20.06 16.96 -22.71
CA GLY A 152 -20.64 17.46 -23.94
C GLY A 152 -22.03 18.08 -23.76
N HIS A 153 -22.59 18.62 -24.85
CA HIS A 153 -23.90 19.28 -24.84
C HIS A 153 -24.82 18.84 -25.99
N THR A 154 -24.39 17.87 -26.79
CA THR A 154 -25.18 17.24 -27.85
C THR A 154 -25.43 15.77 -27.50
N ALA A 155 -26.53 15.20 -28.00
CA ALA A 155 -26.97 13.85 -27.62
C ALA A 155 -25.92 12.78 -28.00
N ASP A 156 -25.40 12.84 -29.22
CA ASP A 156 -24.40 11.92 -29.75
C ASP A 156 -23.12 11.90 -28.91
N VAL A 157 -22.63 13.09 -28.52
CA VAL A 157 -21.44 13.23 -27.66
C VAL A 157 -21.72 12.72 -26.24
N LEU A 158 -22.87 13.06 -25.66
CA LEU A 158 -23.25 12.61 -24.32
C LEU A 158 -23.40 11.09 -24.24
N GLU A 159 -24.00 10.47 -25.25
CA GLU A 159 -24.09 9.01 -25.34
C GLU A 159 -22.71 8.35 -25.47
N ALA A 160 -21.82 8.90 -26.31
CA ALA A 160 -20.46 8.39 -26.44
C ALA A 160 -19.71 8.49 -25.11
N GLN A 161 -19.79 9.63 -24.42
CA GLN A 161 -19.18 9.84 -23.10
C GLN A 161 -19.78 8.93 -22.02
N LEU A 162 -21.09 8.63 -22.07
CA LEU A 162 -21.73 7.67 -21.18
C LEU A 162 -21.23 6.23 -21.40
N ARG A 163 -21.06 5.81 -22.65
CA ARG A 163 -20.48 4.49 -22.97
C ARG A 163 -19.04 4.39 -22.47
N GLU A 164 -18.24 5.43 -22.69
CA GLU A 164 -16.85 5.50 -22.23
C GLU A 164 -16.77 5.47 -20.69
N GLN A 165 -17.61 6.25 -20.00
CA GLN A 165 -17.70 6.28 -18.55
C GLN A 165 -18.07 4.91 -17.97
N LYS A 166 -19.06 4.22 -18.57
CA LYS A 166 -19.46 2.87 -18.16
C LYS A 166 -18.35 1.85 -18.34
N SER A 167 -17.64 1.90 -19.47
CA SER A 167 -16.47 1.04 -19.73
C SER A 167 -15.37 1.28 -18.70
N TYR A 168 -15.03 2.54 -18.41
CA TYR A 168 -14.03 2.89 -17.41
C TYR A 168 -14.42 2.36 -16.03
N HIS A 169 -15.67 2.59 -15.61
CA HIS A 169 -16.17 2.14 -14.32
C HIS A 169 -16.15 0.61 -14.20
N ALA A 170 -16.52 -0.12 -15.25
CA ALA A 170 -16.46 -1.58 -15.27
C ALA A 170 -15.03 -2.11 -15.10
N GLU A 171 -14.05 -1.53 -15.79
CA GLU A 171 -12.64 -1.91 -15.65
C GLU A 171 -12.13 -1.63 -14.22
N LEU A 172 -12.50 -0.49 -13.64
CA LEU A 172 -12.16 -0.15 -12.25
C LEU A 172 -12.72 -1.17 -11.27
N HIS A 173 -13.98 -1.59 -11.44
CA HIS A 173 -14.60 -2.64 -10.61
C HIS A 173 -13.91 -3.99 -10.75
N GLN A 174 -13.56 -4.39 -11.97
CA GLN A 174 -12.85 -5.65 -12.21
C GLN A 174 -11.45 -5.64 -11.56
N TYR A 175 -10.78 -4.49 -11.54
CA TYR A 175 -9.45 -4.36 -10.96
C TYR A 175 -9.44 -4.33 -9.42
N LYS A 176 -10.60 -4.16 -8.78
CA LYS A 176 -10.72 -4.07 -7.31
C LYS A 176 -10.02 -5.24 -6.58
N HIS A 177 -10.14 -6.46 -7.10
CA HIS A 177 -9.52 -7.64 -6.49
C HIS A 177 -7.97 -7.51 -6.41
N HIS A 178 -7.35 -6.83 -7.37
CA HIS A 178 -5.90 -6.63 -7.39
C HIS A 178 -5.46 -5.62 -6.32
N ILE A 179 -6.28 -4.59 -6.05
CA ILE A 179 -6.09 -3.66 -4.94
C ILE A 179 -6.24 -4.40 -3.60
N GLU A 180 -7.23 -5.27 -3.47
CA GLU A 180 -7.43 -6.11 -2.28
C GLU A 180 -6.22 -7.03 -2.04
N LEU A 181 -5.71 -7.68 -3.08
CA LEU A 181 -4.50 -8.51 -3.00
C LEU A 181 -3.27 -7.68 -2.60
N PHE A 182 -3.09 -6.50 -3.18
CA PHE A 182 -2.01 -5.57 -2.80
C PHE A 182 -2.09 -5.18 -1.31
N ASN A 183 -3.29 -4.90 -0.82
CA ASN A 183 -3.54 -4.61 0.60
C ASN A 183 -3.26 -5.84 1.50
N GLN A 184 -3.60 -7.04 1.06
CA GLN A 184 -3.27 -8.27 1.81
C GLN A 184 -1.77 -8.49 1.93
N LEU A 185 -1.01 -8.31 0.83
CA LEU A 185 0.46 -8.42 0.87
C LEU A 185 1.07 -7.37 1.80
N THR A 186 0.53 -6.16 1.80
CA THR A 186 0.92 -5.09 2.73
C THR A 186 0.70 -5.50 4.19
N GLN A 187 -0.50 -5.99 4.52
CA GLN A 187 -0.82 -6.41 5.88
C GLN A 187 0.05 -7.57 6.33
N LYS A 188 0.38 -8.51 5.43
CA LYS A 188 1.32 -9.59 5.73
C LYS A 188 2.68 -9.04 6.16
N LEU A 189 3.26 -8.11 5.38
CA LEU A 189 4.55 -7.50 5.72
C LEU A 189 4.51 -6.78 7.08
N ILE A 190 3.46 -6.01 7.34
CA ILE A 190 3.31 -5.26 8.60
C ILE A 190 3.15 -6.20 9.79
N ALA A 191 2.35 -7.26 9.64
CA ALA A 191 2.01 -8.17 10.74
C ALA A 191 3.12 -9.18 11.05
N VAL A 192 3.86 -9.64 10.04
CA VAL A 192 4.95 -10.63 10.22
C VAL A 192 6.25 -9.96 10.69
N TYR A 193 6.55 -8.76 10.20
CA TYR A 193 7.82 -8.07 10.47
C TYR A 193 7.62 -6.83 11.37
N GLN A 194 6.97 -7.03 12.52
CA GLN A 194 6.60 -5.94 13.44
C GLN A 194 7.80 -5.23 14.07
N GLN A 195 8.94 -5.92 14.19
CA GLN A 195 10.18 -5.39 14.75
C GLN A 195 11.02 -4.64 13.70
N ASP A 196 10.65 -4.74 12.42
CA ASP A 196 11.34 -4.08 11.32
C ASP A 196 10.59 -2.80 10.89
N ASP A 197 11.28 -1.85 10.25
CA ASP A 197 10.65 -0.61 9.79
C ASP A 197 9.75 -0.87 8.57
N THR A 198 8.43 -0.76 8.80
CA THR A 198 7.39 -0.92 7.77
C THR A 198 6.73 0.40 7.36
N SER A 199 7.28 1.56 7.80
CA SER A 199 6.72 2.88 7.54
C SER A 199 6.55 3.19 6.05
N ARG A 200 7.56 2.86 5.23
CA ARG A 200 7.52 3.06 3.77
C ARG A 200 6.40 2.27 3.12
N VAL A 201 6.23 1.00 3.51
CA VAL A 201 5.18 0.11 3.00
C VAL A 201 3.79 0.68 3.33
N LYS A 202 3.60 1.17 4.56
CA LYS A 202 2.34 1.81 4.99
C LYS A 202 2.01 3.05 4.15
N LYS A 203 2.95 4.01 4.06
CA LYS A 203 2.75 5.26 3.31
C LYS A 203 2.48 5.04 1.83
N MET A 204 3.22 4.11 1.21
CA MET A 204 3.03 3.77 -0.19
C MET A 204 1.64 3.17 -0.44
N THR A 205 1.21 2.28 0.44
CA THR A 205 -0.10 1.64 0.37
C THR A 205 -1.24 2.63 0.54
N GLU A 206 -1.10 3.57 1.48
CA GLU A 206 -2.04 4.67 1.66
C GLU A 206 -2.14 5.54 0.39
N THR A 207 -0.99 5.86 -0.22
CA THR A 207 -0.94 6.64 -1.48
C THR A 207 -1.66 5.93 -2.63
N ILE A 208 -1.41 4.63 -2.81
CA ILE A 208 -2.06 3.81 -3.85
C ILE A 208 -3.57 3.72 -3.62
N ASN A 209 -4.01 3.45 -2.38
CA ASN A 209 -5.42 3.39 -2.04
C ASN A 209 -6.12 4.75 -2.25
N GLN A 210 -5.47 5.85 -1.90
CA GLN A 210 -6.01 7.19 -2.13
C GLN A 210 -6.20 7.47 -3.63
N ARG A 211 -5.21 7.13 -4.47
CA ARG A 211 -5.31 7.27 -5.93
C ARG A 211 -6.47 6.45 -6.50
N TYR A 212 -6.59 5.18 -6.10
CA TYR A 212 -7.70 4.33 -6.52
C TYR A 212 -9.07 4.91 -6.11
N ASN A 213 -9.21 5.36 -4.87
CA ASN A 213 -10.43 5.97 -4.35
C ASN A 213 -10.78 7.28 -5.08
N ASN A 214 -9.77 8.08 -5.43
CA ASN A 214 -9.95 9.30 -6.23
C ASN A 214 -10.47 8.96 -7.63
N LEU A 215 -9.92 7.94 -8.30
CA LEU A 215 -10.43 7.49 -9.61
C LEU A 215 -11.88 7.03 -9.51
N ASN A 216 -12.22 6.23 -8.49
CA ASN A 216 -13.57 5.72 -8.27
C ASN A 216 -14.57 6.87 -8.03
N THR A 217 -14.21 7.81 -7.17
CA THR A 217 -15.04 8.99 -6.85
C THR A 217 -15.25 9.85 -8.09
N SER A 218 -14.17 10.13 -8.83
CA SER A 218 -14.21 10.95 -10.05
C SER A 218 -15.10 10.33 -11.13
N ILE A 219 -15.01 9.02 -11.37
CA ILE A 219 -15.81 8.38 -12.42
C ILE A 219 -17.29 8.27 -12.02
N ILE A 220 -17.60 8.08 -10.73
CA ILE A 220 -18.98 8.12 -10.22
C ILE A 220 -19.58 9.51 -10.40
N ASN A 221 -18.84 10.57 -10.02
CA ASN A 221 -19.28 11.95 -10.15
C ASN A 221 -19.46 12.34 -11.63
N ARG A 222 -18.53 11.95 -12.50
CA ARG A 222 -18.68 12.12 -13.95
C ARG A 222 -19.94 11.43 -14.48
N GLY A 223 -20.21 10.22 -14.02
CA GLY A 223 -21.46 9.50 -14.33
C GLY A 223 -22.70 10.32 -13.97
N LYS A 224 -22.77 10.88 -12.77
CA LYS A 224 -23.88 11.74 -12.33
C LYS A 224 -24.04 12.97 -13.23
N LEU A 225 -22.94 13.66 -13.55
CA LEU A 225 -22.96 14.84 -14.43
C LEU A 225 -23.47 14.51 -15.84
N LEU A 226 -23.00 13.40 -16.42
CA LEU A 226 -23.44 12.95 -17.74
C LEU A 226 -24.94 12.62 -17.77
N HIS A 227 -25.45 11.89 -16.77
CA HIS A 227 -26.88 11.59 -16.68
C HIS A 227 -27.73 12.86 -16.49
N SER A 228 -27.26 13.81 -15.67
CA SER A 228 -27.94 15.10 -15.50
C SER A 228 -27.98 15.88 -16.82
N ALA A 229 -26.85 15.97 -17.55
CA ALA A 229 -26.78 16.66 -18.82
C ALA A 229 -27.70 16.03 -19.87
N MET A 230 -27.74 14.70 -19.94
CA MET A 230 -28.62 13.96 -20.83
C MET A 230 -30.10 14.21 -20.51
N ASN A 231 -30.47 14.19 -19.23
CA ASN A 231 -31.83 14.49 -18.81
C ASN A 231 -32.24 15.94 -19.12
N SER A 232 -31.34 16.90 -18.90
CA SER A 232 -31.55 18.30 -19.28
C SER A 232 -31.75 18.46 -20.78
N LEU A 233 -30.99 17.74 -21.61
CA LEU A 233 -31.15 17.75 -23.07
C LEU A 233 -32.53 17.23 -23.47
N HIS A 234 -32.95 16.07 -22.96
CA HIS A 234 -34.29 15.52 -23.23
C HIS A 234 -35.43 16.43 -22.74
N ASN A 235 -35.25 17.13 -21.62
CA ASN A 235 -36.23 18.10 -21.15
C ASN A 235 -36.32 19.32 -22.08
N PHE A 236 -35.17 19.76 -22.61
CA PHE A 236 -35.11 20.84 -23.58
C PHE A 236 -35.82 20.46 -24.88
N ASP A 237 -35.54 19.28 -25.43
CA ASP A 237 -36.17 18.79 -26.67
C ASP A 237 -37.70 18.77 -26.52
N ARG A 238 -38.22 18.16 -25.44
CA ARG A 238 -39.66 18.16 -25.16
C ARG A 238 -40.26 19.55 -25.01
N SER A 239 -39.51 20.51 -24.45
CA SER A 239 -40.00 21.88 -24.28
C SER A 239 -40.01 22.62 -25.61
N LEU A 240 -39.02 22.36 -26.47
CA LEU A 240 -38.94 22.90 -27.81
C LEU A 240 -40.08 22.38 -28.68
N ASP A 241 -40.39 21.09 -28.63
CA ASP A 241 -41.52 20.49 -29.38
C ASP A 241 -42.85 21.14 -29.01
N LYS A 242 -43.11 21.34 -27.71
CA LYS A 242 -44.32 22.04 -27.22
C LYS A 242 -44.37 23.48 -27.72
N PHE A 243 -43.24 24.17 -27.73
CA PHE A 243 -43.15 25.55 -28.21
C PHE A 243 -43.42 25.64 -29.72
N LEU A 244 -42.86 24.73 -30.52
CA LEU A 244 -43.09 24.67 -31.95
C LEU A 244 -44.56 24.34 -32.29
N ALA A 245 -45.18 23.43 -31.54
CA ALA A 245 -46.61 23.13 -31.69
C ALA A 245 -47.48 24.36 -31.39
N TRP A 246 -47.19 25.07 -30.29
CA TRP A 246 -47.87 26.32 -29.94
C TRP A 246 -47.68 27.41 -31.01
N LEU A 247 -46.47 27.56 -31.55
CA LEU A 247 -46.21 28.51 -32.64
C LEU A 247 -47.06 28.19 -33.87
N SER A 248 -47.14 26.92 -34.28
CA SER A 248 -47.94 26.50 -35.42
C SER A 248 -49.45 26.76 -35.22
N GLU A 249 -49.96 26.54 -34.01
CA GLU A 249 -51.35 26.86 -33.65
C GLU A 249 -51.61 28.37 -33.69
N ALA A 250 -50.68 29.18 -33.16
CA ALA A 250 -50.78 30.64 -33.18
C ALA A 250 -50.74 31.21 -34.62
N GLU A 251 -49.87 30.67 -35.48
CA GLU A 251 -49.81 31.02 -36.91
C GLU A 251 -51.13 30.67 -37.61
N SER A 252 -51.65 29.46 -37.41
CA SER A 252 -52.92 29.01 -38.00
C SER A 252 -54.11 29.87 -37.55
N SER A 253 -54.14 30.26 -36.27
CA SER A 253 -55.16 31.15 -35.71
C SER A 253 -55.12 32.54 -36.35
N MET A 254 -53.92 33.08 -36.56
CA MET A 254 -53.72 34.38 -37.20
C MET A 254 -54.14 34.36 -38.67
N GLU A 255 -53.80 33.32 -39.42
CA GLU A 255 -54.28 33.12 -40.80
C GLU A 255 -55.82 33.03 -40.86
N GLY A 256 -56.44 32.35 -39.88
CA GLY A 256 -57.89 32.30 -39.74
C GLY A 256 -58.51 33.69 -39.53
N VAL A 257 -57.91 34.51 -38.67
CA VAL A 257 -58.36 35.90 -38.43
C VAL A 257 -58.17 36.77 -39.67
N GLU A 258 -57.07 36.60 -40.42
CA GLU A 258 -56.83 37.32 -41.68
C GLU A 258 -57.86 36.94 -42.75
N SER A 259 -58.16 35.64 -42.92
CA SER A 259 -59.20 35.17 -43.85
C SER A 259 -60.59 35.71 -43.49
N GLU A 260 -60.92 35.79 -42.20
CA GLU A 260 -62.20 36.34 -41.75
C GLU A 260 -62.25 37.87 -41.94
N ALA A 261 -61.14 38.58 -41.67
CA ALA A 261 -61.03 40.00 -41.94
C ALA A 261 -61.18 40.32 -43.44
N ASP A 262 -60.63 39.51 -44.33
CA ASP A 262 -60.76 39.67 -45.79
C ASP A 262 -62.19 39.36 -46.27
N ARG A 263 -62.86 38.36 -45.70
CA ARG A 263 -64.30 38.10 -45.95
C ARG A 263 -65.17 39.29 -45.54
N LEU A 264 -64.90 39.85 -44.36
CA LEU A 264 -65.62 41.02 -43.84
C LEU A 264 -65.25 42.32 -44.59
N GLY A 265 -64.02 42.43 -45.10
CA GLY A 265 -63.56 43.52 -45.97
C GLY A 265 -64.19 43.49 -47.35
N THR A 266 -64.34 42.31 -47.96
CA THR A 266 -65.01 42.12 -49.25
C THR A 266 -66.50 42.53 -49.20
N ARG A 267 -67.12 42.43 -48.01
CA ARG A 267 -68.50 42.88 -47.78
C ARG A 267 -68.62 44.40 -47.58
N ARG A 268 -67.51 45.11 -47.37
CA ARG A 268 -67.46 46.58 -47.16
C ARG A 268 -67.04 47.39 -48.39
N ASP A 269 -66.68 46.76 -49.50
CA ASP A 269 -66.48 47.43 -50.80
C ASP A 269 -67.81 47.76 -51.53
N GLN A 270 -68.80 48.26 -50.77
CA GLN A 270 -69.93 49.05 -51.31
C GLN A 270 -69.96 50.49 -50.77
N GLY A 271 -68.98 50.93 -49.97
CA GLY A 271 -68.96 52.32 -49.50
C GLY A 271 -67.60 52.73 -48.95
N ALA A 272 -66.99 53.70 -49.64
CA ALA A 272 -65.75 54.42 -49.34
C ALA A 272 -65.33 54.50 -47.85
N LEU A 273 -64.05 54.17 -47.57
CA LEU A 273 -63.02 55.07 -47.00
C LEU A 273 -61.73 54.27 -46.70
N ARG A 274 -60.66 54.50 -47.48
CA ARG A 274 -59.31 53.95 -47.22
C ARG A 274 -58.55 54.83 -46.21
N GLN A 275 -58.04 54.25 -45.12
CA GLN A 275 -56.87 54.76 -44.36
C GLN A 275 -56.18 53.61 -43.56
N PRO A 276 -54.90 53.74 -43.15
CA PRO A 276 -53.78 52.91 -43.57
C PRO A 276 -53.51 51.78 -42.56
N THR A 277 -54.27 50.69 -42.65
CA THR A 277 -54.09 49.51 -41.79
C THR A 277 -52.72 48.83 -41.99
N HIS A 278 -51.99 49.17 -43.05
CA HIS A 278 -50.66 48.62 -43.32
C HIS A 278 -49.61 48.99 -42.25
N GLN A 279 -49.66 50.17 -41.63
CA GLN A 279 -48.66 50.55 -40.63
C GLN A 279 -48.86 49.85 -39.28
N LEU A 280 -50.12 49.66 -38.85
CA LEU A 280 -50.46 48.89 -37.66
C LEU A 280 -50.15 47.40 -37.86
N LYS A 281 -50.39 46.87 -39.07
CA LYS A 281 -50.02 45.51 -39.46
C LYS A 281 -48.51 45.28 -39.40
N MET A 282 -47.70 46.23 -39.87
CA MET A 282 -46.24 46.14 -39.79
C MET A 282 -45.72 46.29 -38.35
N ALA A 283 -46.34 47.14 -37.52
CA ALA A 283 -45.96 47.31 -36.12
C ALA A 283 -46.30 46.08 -35.26
N ALA A 284 -47.42 45.39 -35.51
CA ALA A 284 -47.76 44.15 -34.82
C ALA A 284 -46.82 43.00 -35.24
N LYS A 285 -46.51 42.89 -36.54
CA LYS A 285 -45.55 41.91 -37.06
C LYS A 285 -44.12 42.18 -36.55
N ALA A 286 -43.71 43.45 -36.50
CA ALA A 286 -42.43 43.88 -35.93
C ALA A 286 -42.36 43.74 -34.40
N GLY A 287 -43.48 43.89 -33.67
CA GLY A 287 -43.56 43.66 -32.24
C GLY A 287 -43.41 42.19 -31.87
N ALA A 288 -44.06 41.29 -32.63
CA ALA A 288 -43.89 39.84 -32.50
C ALA A 288 -42.47 39.39 -32.87
N LEU A 289 -41.90 39.92 -33.96
CA LEU A 289 -40.49 39.71 -34.33
C LEU A 289 -39.50 40.35 -33.34
N GLY A 290 -39.86 41.46 -32.68
CA GLY A 290 -39.04 42.13 -31.66
C GLY A 290 -38.93 41.36 -30.34
N VAL A 291 -39.94 40.54 -30.01
CA VAL A 291 -39.87 39.54 -28.93
C VAL A 291 -39.00 38.35 -29.35
N LEU A 292 -39.01 38.00 -30.64
CA LEU A 292 -38.19 36.93 -31.26
C LEU A 292 -36.68 37.28 -31.33
N MET A 293 -36.34 38.55 -31.52
CA MET A 293 -34.99 39.05 -31.79
C MET A 293 -34.32 39.77 -30.60
N ARG A 294 -34.43 39.27 -29.35
CA ARG A 294 -33.48 39.70 -28.29
C ARG A 294 -32.13 39.01 -28.51
N PRO A 295 -31.07 39.71 -28.99
CA PRO A 295 -29.89 39.06 -29.57
C PRO A 295 -29.00 38.29 -28.57
N ASN A 296 -29.23 38.44 -27.26
CA ASN A 296 -28.25 38.02 -26.25
C ASN A 296 -28.59 36.71 -25.52
N ARG A 297 -29.71 36.05 -25.83
CA ARG A 297 -30.06 34.75 -25.18
C ARG A 297 -29.72 33.52 -26.04
N TRP A 298 -29.55 33.71 -27.37
CA TRP A 298 -29.31 32.62 -28.33
C TRP A 298 -27.93 32.68 -29.00
N ARG A 299 -27.16 33.76 -28.77
CA ARG A 299 -25.86 34.04 -29.42
C ARG A 299 -24.79 32.95 -29.21
N TRP A 300 -24.92 32.11 -28.18
CA TRP A 300 -23.93 31.06 -27.90
C TRP A 300 -24.27 29.67 -28.46
N ARG A 301 -25.40 29.48 -29.16
CA ARG A 301 -25.81 28.13 -29.61
C ARG A 301 -26.42 28.03 -31.03
N LEU A 302 -26.31 29.07 -31.86
CA LEU A 302 -26.68 28.96 -33.28
C LEU A 302 -25.61 28.31 -34.19
N PRO A 303 -24.28 28.43 -33.93
CA PRO A 303 -23.30 27.81 -34.82
C PRO A 303 -23.30 26.28 -34.84
N THR A 304 -23.85 25.60 -33.82
CA THR A 304 -23.88 24.12 -33.76
C THR A 304 -25.13 23.50 -34.38
N LEU A 305 -26.25 24.24 -34.49
CA LEU A 305 -27.46 23.77 -35.20
C LEU A 305 -27.34 23.86 -36.72
N ILE A 306 -26.37 24.61 -37.23
CA ILE A 306 -26.19 24.86 -38.67
C ILE A 306 -25.30 23.80 -39.35
N THR A 307 -24.57 22.98 -38.58
CA THR A 307 -23.51 22.15 -39.16
C THR A 307 -23.86 20.72 -39.55
N ARG A 308 -24.95 20.07 -39.10
CA ARG A 308 -25.33 18.75 -39.65
C ARG A 308 -26.84 18.49 -39.63
N GLU A 309 -27.31 18.02 -40.78
CA GLU A 309 -28.63 17.47 -41.13
C GLU A 309 -29.69 17.36 -40.02
N HIS A 310 -30.18 18.50 -39.56
CA HIS A 310 -31.44 18.56 -38.83
C HIS A 310 -32.54 18.96 -39.84
N PRO A 311 -33.71 18.30 -39.89
CA PRO A 311 -34.78 18.62 -40.85
C PRO A 311 -35.27 20.08 -40.74
N TYR A 312 -34.94 20.77 -39.65
CA TYR A 312 -35.24 22.19 -39.40
C TYR A 312 -34.08 23.15 -39.68
N ALA A 313 -32.90 22.67 -40.08
CA ALA A 313 -31.73 23.51 -40.37
C ALA A 313 -31.93 24.42 -41.58
N ALA A 314 -32.76 23.99 -42.55
CA ALA A 314 -33.18 24.81 -43.66
C ALA A 314 -34.10 25.95 -43.18
N LEU A 315 -35.14 25.62 -42.40
CA LEU A 315 -36.08 26.58 -41.82
C LEU A 315 -35.39 27.63 -40.92
N LEU A 316 -34.44 27.22 -40.09
CA LEU A 316 -33.68 28.14 -39.24
C LEU A 316 -32.73 29.07 -40.03
N LYS A 317 -32.20 28.63 -41.17
CA LYS A 317 -31.38 29.48 -42.06
C LYS A 317 -32.23 30.52 -42.80
N THR A 318 -33.46 30.19 -43.18
CA THR A 318 -34.38 31.13 -43.82
C THR A 318 -34.82 32.21 -42.85
N LEU A 319 -35.08 31.84 -41.58
CA LEU A 319 -35.48 32.77 -40.52
C LEU A 319 -34.34 33.70 -40.05
N TYR A 320 -33.06 33.32 -40.24
CA TYR A 320 -31.91 34.16 -39.85
C TYR A 320 -31.52 35.20 -40.92
N LYS A 321 -31.98 35.03 -42.17
CA LYS A 321 -31.66 35.94 -43.29
C LYS A 321 -32.75 37.00 -43.57
N SER A 322 -33.86 36.99 -42.84
CA SER A 322 -34.90 38.04 -42.84
C SER A 322 -34.77 38.92 -41.61
#